data_AF-A0A3N4KTZ5-F1
#
_entry.id   AF-A0A3N4KTZ5-F1
#
_cell.length_a   1.000
_cell.length_b   1.000
_cell.length_c   1.000
_cell.angle_alpha   90.00
_cell.angle_beta   90.00
_cell.angle_gamma   90.00
#
_symmetry.space_group_name_H-M   'P 1'
#
loop_
_entity.id
_entity.type
_entity.pdbx_description
1 polymer ?
#
loop_
_entity_poly.entity_id
_entity_poly.type
_entity_poly.pdbx_seq_one_letter_code
_entity_poly.pdbx_strand_id
1 'polypeptide(L)'
;PLAFQSSRSRWRELELGRMTVVCPSCNTLYWINECVNDSSIGSTRFEKCCKKGDVELPALEQVPDYLKYLLESTDIVCRQFRTRIKEYNSALMFTSVKYNPDKRIAAQGQGVTCFQIHGELYPLQGPLTAAANDTPTFAQLYFYNKLY
;
A
#
# COMPACT_ATOMS: atom_id res chain seq x y z
N PRO A 1 31.36 -6.60 -8.84
CA PRO A 1 30.52 -5.41 -8.60
C PRO A 1 30.06 -5.37 -7.14
N LEU A 2 30.69 -4.51 -6.33
CA LEU A 2 30.33 -4.28 -4.94
C LEU A 2 28.96 -3.59 -4.94
N ALA A 3 27.91 -4.32 -4.53
CA ALA A 3 26.60 -3.73 -4.32
C ALA A 3 26.76 -2.63 -3.25
N PHE A 4 26.42 -1.39 -3.62
CA PHE A 4 26.38 -0.26 -2.71
C PHE A 4 25.38 -0.56 -1.58
N GLN A 5 25.89 -1.03 -0.45
CA GLN A 5 25.10 -1.13 0.78
C GLN A 5 25.05 0.28 1.37
N SER A 6 23.97 1.01 1.11
CA SER A 6 23.68 2.22 1.88
C SER A 6 23.62 1.81 3.35
N SER A 7 24.52 2.33 4.17
CA SER A 7 24.50 2.08 5.62
C SER A 7 23.15 2.54 6.17
N ARG A 8 22.26 1.58 6.46
CA ARG A 8 20.95 1.84 7.07
C ARG A 8 21.07 2.49 8.46
N SER A 9 22.26 2.48 9.05
CA SER A 9 22.57 2.93 10.42
C SER A 9 22.45 4.44 10.67
N ARG A 10 22.07 5.26 9.67
CA ARG A 10 21.96 6.72 9.85
C ARG A 10 20.54 7.26 10.06
N TRP A 11 19.52 6.41 9.95
CA TRP A 11 18.12 6.84 10.06
C TRP A 11 17.54 6.37 11.38
N ARG A 12 17.11 7.32 12.23
CA ARG A 12 16.26 7.03 13.39
C ARG A 12 14.81 7.07 12.92
N GLU A 13 14.00 6.16 13.45
CA GLU A 13 12.55 6.19 13.25
C GLU A 13 12.00 7.51 13.82
N LEU A 14 11.18 8.20 13.02
CA LEU A 14 10.52 9.43 13.45
C LEU A 14 9.25 9.04 14.21
N GLU A 15 9.31 9.10 15.54
CA GLU A 15 8.14 8.88 16.38
C GLU A 15 7.34 10.18 16.55
N LEU A 16 6.19 10.27 15.88
CA LEU A 16 5.27 11.40 15.99
C LEU A 16 4.24 11.24 17.12
N GLY A 17 4.23 10.09 17.80
CA GLY A 17 3.24 9.74 18.83
C GLY A 17 1.88 9.34 18.24
N ARG A 18 0.81 9.48 19.03
CA ARG A 18 -0.55 9.16 18.60
C ARG A 18 -1.16 10.31 17.80
N MET A 19 -1.98 9.95 16.83
CA MET A 19 -2.77 10.87 16.01
C MET A 19 -4.03 11.28 16.78
N THR A 20 -3.95 12.34 17.59
CA THR A 20 -5.00 12.74 18.54
C THR A 20 -5.63 14.11 18.26
N VAL A 21 -5.05 14.90 17.36
CA VAL A 21 -5.55 16.25 17.06
C VAL A 21 -6.62 16.15 15.98
N VAL A 22 -7.81 16.70 16.23
CA VAL A 22 -8.91 16.66 15.27
C VAL A 22 -8.90 17.94 14.44
N CYS A 23 -9.01 17.82 13.12
CA CYS A 23 -9.23 18.97 12.24
C CYS A 23 -10.61 19.59 12.50
N PRO A 24 -10.73 20.89 12.82
CA PRO A 24 -12.02 21.53 13.10
C PRO A 24 -12.99 21.54 11.91
N SER A 25 -12.48 21.46 10.68
CA SER A 25 -13.27 21.61 9.45
C SER A 25 -13.81 20.28 8.92
N CYS A 26 -13.02 19.19 8.97
CA CYS A 26 -13.39 17.90 8.37
C CYS A 26 -13.32 16.71 9.34
N ASN A 27 -13.06 16.95 10.63
CA ASN A 27 -13.00 15.94 11.69
C ASN A 27 -11.95 14.82 11.49
N THR A 28 -11.04 14.97 10.53
CA THR A 28 -9.93 14.03 10.35
C THR A 28 -8.94 14.16 11.49
N LEU A 29 -8.43 13.02 11.98
CA LEU A 29 -7.37 12.97 12.99
C LEU A 29 -6.00 13.26 12.36
N TYR A 30 -5.15 13.96 13.10
CA TYR A 30 -3.81 14.41 12.70
C TYR A 30 -2.81 14.34 13.87
N TRP A 31 -1.53 14.39 13.55
CA TRP A 31 -0.47 14.68 14.52
C TRP A 31 -0.30 16.19 14.69
N ILE A 32 0.08 16.64 15.89
CA ILE A 32 0.28 18.06 16.17
C ILE A 32 1.35 18.70 15.26
N ASN A 33 2.40 17.94 14.92
CA ASN A 33 3.48 18.35 14.03
C ASN A 33 3.05 18.57 12.58
N GLU A 34 1.84 18.15 12.20
CA GLU A 34 1.29 18.37 10.87
C GLU A 34 0.39 19.62 10.77
N CYS A 35 0.21 20.35 11.89
CA CYS A 35 -0.46 21.64 11.86
C CYS A 35 0.35 22.65 11.03
N VAL A 36 -0.33 23.61 10.39
CA VAL A 36 0.36 24.74 9.76
C VAL A 36 1.08 25.57 10.82
N ASN A 37 2.23 26.16 10.47
CA ASN A 37 3.09 26.90 11.41
C ASN A 37 2.40 28.07 12.15
N ASP A 38 1.37 28.67 11.55
CA ASP A 38 0.59 29.77 12.14
C ASP A 38 -0.61 29.26 12.97
N SER A 39 -0.61 27.98 13.33
CA SER A 39 -1.62 27.38 14.20
C SER A 39 -1.26 27.63 15.65
N SER A 40 -2.25 28.02 16.45
CA SER A 40 -2.14 28.01 17.91
C SER A 40 -2.76 26.73 18.48
N ILE A 41 -2.40 26.37 19.72
CA ILE A 41 -2.95 25.21 20.43
C ILE A 41 -4.50 25.25 20.49
N GLY A 42 -5.11 26.44 20.38
CA GLY A 42 -6.56 26.63 20.32
C GLY A 42 -7.18 26.81 18.93
N SER A 43 -6.38 26.89 17.86
CA SER A 43 -6.83 27.05 16.47
C SER A 43 -5.94 26.23 15.54
N THR A 44 -5.96 24.91 15.71
CA THR A 44 -5.24 23.98 14.84
C THR A 44 -5.84 24.00 13.45
N ARG A 45 -5.01 24.32 12.45
CA ARG A 45 -5.40 24.33 11.04
C ARG A 45 -4.56 23.30 10.29
N PHE A 46 -5.17 22.67 9.31
CA PHE A 46 -4.55 21.62 8.52
C PHE A 46 -4.75 21.89 7.03
N GLU A 47 -3.65 21.81 6.28
CA GLU A 47 -3.69 22.05 4.83
C GLU A 47 -3.91 20.75 4.04
N LYS A 48 -3.40 19.61 4.54
CA LYS A 48 -3.38 18.34 3.81
C LYS A 48 -4.76 17.67 3.64
N CYS A 49 -5.71 17.85 4.56
CA CYS A 49 -7.02 17.20 4.48
C CYS A 49 -7.98 17.99 3.60
N CYS A 50 -8.43 19.14 4.10
CA CYS A 50 -9.51 19.93 3.52
C CYS A 50 -9.03 21.33 3.12
N LYS A 51 -7.72 21.55 2.98
CA LYS A 51 -7.12 22.85 2.67
C LYS A 51 -7.68 23.95 3.58
N LYS A 52 -7.56 23.78 4.90
CA LYS A 52 -8.07 24.72 5.93
C LYS A 52 -9.58 24.95 5.88
N GLY A 53 -10.34 24.02 5.28
CA GLY A 53 -11.79 24.10 5.11
C GLY A 53 -12.25 24.56 3.72
N ASP A 54 -11.32 24.88 2.81
CA ASP A 54 -11.65 25.29 1.44
C ASP A 54 -12.20 24.14 0.58
N VAL A 55 -11.98 22.89 0.98
CA VAL A 55 -12.38 21.70 0.22
C VAL A 55 -13.31 20.82 1.08
N GLU A 56 -14.51 20.59 0.57
CA GLU A 56 -15.43 19.58 1.10
C GLU A 56 -15.03 18.21 0.56
N LEU A 57 -14.66 17.29 1.46
CA LEU A 57 -14.29 15.93 1.10
C LEU A 57 -15.55 15.06 1.03
N PRO A 58 -15.71 14.20 0.00
CA PRO A 58 -16.80 13.24 -0.01
C PRO A 58 -16.67 12.29 1.18
N ALA A 59 -17.81 11.83 1.70
CA ALA A 59 -17.82 10.79 2.72
C ALA A 59 -17.12 9.54 2.20
N LEU A 60 -16.32 8.90 3.06
CA LEU A 60 -15.72 7.61 2.73
C LEU A 60 -16.82 6.58 2.52
N GLU A 61 -16.64 5.74 1.49
CA GLU A 61 -17.50 4.58 1.30
C GLU A 61 -17.43 3.67 2.53
N GLN A 62 -18.56 3.01 2.83
CA GLN A 62 -18.58 2.07 3.93
C GLN A 62 -17.64 0.90 3.61
N VAL A 63 -16.81 0.58 4.60
CA VAL A 63 -15.94 -0.59 4.54
C VAL A 63 -16.82 -1.84 4.38
N PRO A 64 -16.52 -2.75 3.43
CA PRO A 64 -17.28 -3.99 3.27
C PRO A 64 -17.41 -4.77 4.59
N ASP A 65 -18.58 -5.34 4.87
CA ASP A 65 -18.92 -5.92 6.18
C ASP A 65 -17.90 -6.92 6.69
N TYR A 66 -17.37 -7.78 5.81
CA TYR A 66 -16.36 -8.77 6.18
C TYR A 66 -15.05 -8.10 6.61
N LEU A 67 -14.62 -7.05 5.92
CA LEU A 67 -13.41 -6.31 6.28
C LEU A 67 -13.63 -5.53 7.58
N LYS A 68 -14.82 -4.96 7.78
CA LYS A 68 -15.20 -4.31 9.04
C LYS A 68 -15.15 -5.30 10.21
N TYR A 69 -15.72 -6.49 10.04
CA TYR A 69 -15.66 -7.58 11.01
C TYR A 69 -14.20 -7.93 11.40
N LEU A 70 -13.32 -8.08 10.42
CA LEU A 70 -11.90 -8.38 10.64
C LEU A 70 -11.16 -7.26 11.40
N LEU A 71 -11.54 -6.00 11.19
CA LEU A 71 -10.91 -4.82 11.80
C LEU A 71 -11.46 -4.48 13.20
N GLU A 72 -12.72 -4.81 13.49
CA GLU A 72 -13.39 -4.33 14.71
C GLU A 72 -13.66 -5.45 15.73
N SER A 73 -14.02 -6.66 15.29
CA SER A 73 -14.43 -7.75 16.19
C SER A 73 -13.34 -8.16 17.18
N THR A 74 -13.76 -8.64 18.36
CA THR A 74 -12.88 -9.20 19.40
C THR A 74 -12.57 -10.68 19.22
N ASP A 75 -13.07 -11.31 18.16
CA ASP A 75 -12.83 -12.72 17.88
C ASP A 75 -11.34 -13.03 17.71
N ILE A 76 -10.99 -14.29 17.98
CA ILE A 76 -9.59 -14.75 17.95
C ILE A 76 -9.00 -14.52 16.55
N VAL A 77 -9.75 -14.86 15.51
CA VAL A 77 -9.36 -14.67 14.10
C VAL A 77 -9.12 -13.19 13.79
N CYS A 78 -10.02 -12.30 14.21
CA CYS A 78 -9.91 -10.86 13.93
C CYS A 78 -8.74 -10.21 14.69
N ARG A 79 -8.45 -10.67 15.92
CA ARG A 79 -7.23 -10.26 16.65
C ARG A 79 -5.97 -10.72 15.92
N GLN A 80 -5.91 -11.98 15.48
CA GLN A 80 -4.77 -12.50 14.71
C GLN A 80 -4.60 -11.74 13.39
N PHE A 81 -5.70 -11.46 12.69
CA PHE A 81 -5.70 -10.67 11.47
C PHE A 81 -5.05 -9.30 11.67
N ARG A 82 -5.51 -8.53 12.67
CA ARG A 82 -4.95 -7.20 12.97
C ARG A 82 -3.47 -7.24 13.37
N THR A 83 -3.08 -8.22 14.18
CA THR A 83 -1.68 -8.40 14.58
C THR A 83 -0.79 -8.67 13.37
N ARG A 84 -1.28 -9.42 12.38
CA ARG A 84 -0.52 -9.85 11.20
C ARG A 84 -0.88 -9.10 9.92
N ILE A 85 -1.64 -8.01 9.99
CA ILE A 85 -2.16 -7.30 8.81
C ILE A 85 -1.03 -6.83 7.88
N LYS A 86 0.10 -6.42 8.45
CA LYS A 86 1.31 -6.06 7.69
C LYS A 86 1.91 -7.25 6.95
N GLU A 87 1.90 -8.43 7.55
CA GLU A 87 2.39 -9.67 6.92
C GLU A 87 1.49 -10.08 5.76
N TYR A 88 0.16 -10.06 5.96
CA TYR A 88 -0.81 -10.34 4.89
C TYR A 88 -0.66 -9.35 3.74
N ASN A 89 -0.62 -8.04 4.02
CA ASN A 89 -0.44 -7.02 2.99
C ASN A 89 0.89 -7.18 2.26
N SER A 90 1.97 -7.53 2.96
CA SER A 90 3.28 -7.76 2.34
C SER A 90 3.29 -9.02 1.48
N ALA A 91 2.64 -10.10 1.92
CA ALA A 91 2.51 -11.34 1.16
C ALA A 91 1.73 -11.13 -0.15
N LEU A 92 0.82 -10.16 -0.17
CA LEU A 92 0.02 -9.79 -1.35
C LEU A 92 0.58 -8.59 -2.12
N MET A 93 1.70 -8.01 -1.68
CA MET A 93 2.33 -6.85 -2.33
C MET A 93 3.12 -7.23 -3.60
N PHE A 94 3.26 -8.52 -3.92
CA PHE A 94 3.99 -8.96 -5.10
C PHE A 94 3.31 -8.50 -6.38
N THR A 95 3.90 -7.46 -6.97
CA THR A 95 3.55 -7.02 -8.32
C THR A 95 4.55 -7.64 -9.29
N SER A 96 4.12 -8.65 -10.05
CA SER A 96 4.90 -9.13 -11.18
C SER A 96 4.81 -8.12 -12.33
N VAL A 97 5.94 -7.79 -12.94
CA VAL A 97 5.96 -6.89 -14.10
C VAL A 97 5.93 -7.72 -15.38
N LYS A 98 4.85 -7.59 -16.14
CA LYS A 98 4.78 -8.08 -17.52
C LYS A 98 5.09 -6.92 -18.45
N TYR A 99 6.02 -7.12 -19.38
CA TYR A 99 6.36 -6.14 -20.40
C TYR A 99 6.51 -6.81 -21.76
N ASN A 100 6.36 -6.04 -22.83
CA ASN A 100 6.63 -6.52 -24.19
C ASN A 100 8.12 -6.36 -24.47
N PRO A 101 8.89 -7.46 -24.63
CA PRO A 101 10.33 -7.37 -24.78
C PRO A 101 10.71 -6.76 -26.13
N ASP A 102 11.60 -5.77 -26.11
CA ASP A 102 12.22 -5.25 -27.31
C ASP A 102 13.28 -6.23 -27.82
N LYS A 103 12.96 -6.90 -28.93
CA LYS A 103 13.83 -7.90 -29.56
C LYS A 103 15.15 -7.31 -30.07
N ARG A 104 15.25 -5.99 -30.26
CA ARG A 104 16.48 -5.31 -30.69
C ARG A 104 17.57 -5.37 -29.62
N ILE A 105 17.18 -5.29 -28.34
CA ILE A 105 18.10 -5.29 -27.20
C ILE A 105 18.60 -6.71 -26.91
N ALA A 106 17.75 -7.72 -27.10
CA ALA A 106 18.09 -9.13 -26.89
C ALA A 106 19.18 -9.65 -27.86
N ALA A 107 19.38 -8.99 -29.00
CA ALA A 107 20.37 -9.38 -30.00
C ALA A 107 21.80 -8.86 -29.71
N GLN A 108 22.00 -8.02 -28.69
CA GLN A 108 23.26 -7.26 -28.49
C GLN A 108 24.35 -7.96 -27.65
N GLY A 109 24.25 -9.28 -27.40
CA GLY A 109 25.38 -10.11 -26.95
C GLY A 109 25.22 -10.79 -25.60
N GLN A 110 26.26 -11.53 -25.20
CA GLN A 110 26.32 -12.28 -23.93
C GLN A 110 26.73 -11.36 -22.77
N GLY A 111 25.74 -10.90 -22.00
CA GLY A 111 25.94 -10.01 -20.85
C GLY A 111 24.66 -9.82 -20.03
N VAL A 112 24.70 -8.95 -19.01
CA VAL A 112 23.52 -8.62 -18.18
C VAL A 112 22.41 -8.08 -19.09
N THR A 113 21.27 -8.78 -19.13
CA THR A 113 20.13 -8.42 -19.97
C THR A 113 19.39 -7.23 -19.35
N CYS A 114 19.71 -6.03 -19.81
CA CYS A 114 18.93 -4.84 -19.50
C CYS A 114 17.64 -4.89 -20.33
N PHE A 115 16.48 -4.71 -19.69
CA PHE A 115 15.21 -4.49 -20.37
C PHE A 115 14.71 -3.08 -20.08
N GLN A 116 14.04 -2.48 -21.05
CA GLN A 116 13.48 -1.14 -20.95
C GLN A 116 11.96 -1.23 -21.08
N ILE A 117 11.26 -0.56 -20.16
CA ILE A 117 9.81 -0.40 -20.21
C ILE A 117 9.53 1.02 -20.66
N HIS A 118 8.75 1.17 -21.74
CA HIS A 118 8.25 2.46 -22.20
C HIS A 118 6.77 2.59 -21.81
N GLY A 119 6.40 3.75 -21.28
CA GLY A 119 5.03 4.05 -20.84
C GLY A 119 4.83 3.95 -19.33
N GLU A 120 3.57 3.84 -18.92
CA GLU A 120 3.18 3.76 -17.52
C GLU A 120 3.08 2.30 -17.05
N LEU A 121 3.45 2.06 -15.80
CA LEU A 121 3.38 0.75 -15.18
C LEU A 121 2.12 0.69 -14.32
N TYR A 122 1.18 -0.17 -14.70
CA TYR A 122 -0.08 -0.33 -13.97
C TYR A 122 -0.04 -1.62 -13.13
N PRO A 123 -0.52 -1.59 -11.88
CA PRO A 123 -0.78 -2.80 -11.11
C PRO A 123 -1.86 -3.63 -11.81
N LEU A 124 -1.53 -4.86 -12.18
CA LEU A 124 -2.51 -5.81 -12.71
C LEU A 124 -2.80 -6.88 -11.66
N GLN A 125 -3.97 -6.81 -11.06
CA GLN A 125 -4.48 -7.90 -10.23
C GLN A 125 -5.27 -8.86 -11.12
N GLY A 126 -4.68 -10.01 -11.42
CA GLY A 126 -5.36 -11.08 -12.15
C GLY A 126 -6.50 -11.71 -11.31
N PRO A 127 -7.37 -12.51 -11.94
CA PRO A 127 -8.46 -13.19 -11.23
C PRO A 127 -7.92 -14.10 -10.13
N LEU A 128 -8.63 -14.17 -8.99
CA LEU A 128 -8.21 -14.98 -7.83
C LEU A 128 -8.34 -16.50 -8.07
N THR A 129 -9.18 -16.89 -9.03
CA THR A 129 -9.42 -18.28 -9.42
C THR A 129 -9.14 -18.46 -10.91
N ALA A 130 -8.59 -19.60 -11.29
CA ALA A 130 -8.42 -19.98 -12.69
C ALA A 130 -9.78 -20.42 -13.27
N ALA A 131 -10.01 -20.14 -14.56
CA ALA A 131 -11.15 -20.70 -15.27
C ALA A 131 -10.98 -22.22 -15.42
N ALA A 132 -12.08 -22.94 -15.68
CA ALA A 132 -12.01 -24.37 -15.94
C ALA A 132 -11.07 -24.63 -17.13
N ASN A 133 -10.03 -25.44 -16.89
CA ASN A 133 -8.93 -25.79 -17.80
C ASN A 133 -7.82 -24.74 -18.02
N ASP A 134 -7.84 -23.59 -17.34
CA ASP A 134 -6.72 -22.65 -17.40
C ASP A 134 -5.61 -23.00 -16.40
N THR A 135 -4.36 -22.76 -16.82
CA THR A 135 -3.21 -22.90 -15.92
C THR A 135 -3.19 -21.71 -14.96
N PRO A 136 -3.14 -21.93 -13.63
CA PRO A 136 -3.09 -20.85 -12.65
C PRO A 136 -1.90 -19.90 -12.87
N THR A 137 -2.14 -18.59 -12.79
CA THR A 137 -1.10 -17.55 -12.90
C THR A 137 -1.19 -16.51 -11.79
N PHE A 138 -0.06 -15.87 -11.46
CA PHE A 138 0.04 -14.77 -10.49
C PHE A 138 -0.54 -15.12 -9.11
N ALA A 139 -1.53 -14.35 -8.62
CA ALA A 139 -2.18 -14.55 -7.33
C ALA A 139 -2.80 -15.94 -7.18
N GLN A 140 -3.24 -16.56 -8.27
CA GLN A 140 -3.84 -17.90 -8.25
C GLN A 140 -2.86 -18.96 -7.73
N LEU A 141 -1.55 -18.78 -7.90
CA LEU A 141 -0.53 -19.70 -7.38
C LEU A 141 -0.49 -19.74 -5.85
N TYR A 142 -0.93 -18.67 -5.18
CA TYR A 142 -0.99 -18.60 -3.72
C TYR A 142 -2.26 -19.23 -3.15
N PHE A 143 -3.36 -19.20 -3.91
CA PHE A 143 -4.65 -19.75 -3.51
C PHE A 143 -4.91 -21.16 -4.08
N TYR A 144 -3.99 -21.69 -4.89
CA TYR A 144 -4.09 -23.03 -5.45
C TYR A 144 -3.78 -24.09 -4.38
N ASN A 145 -4.81 -24.48 -3.64
CA ASN A 145 -4.78 -25.65 -2.78
C ASN A 145 -5.36 -26.85 -3.55
N LYS A 146 -4.56 -27.92 -3.76
CA LYS A 146 -5.03 -29.17 -4.38
C LYS A 146 -5.90 -30.05 -3.46
N LEU A 147 -6.12 -29.63 -2.20
CA LEU A 147 -6.87 -30.40 -1.19
C LEU A 147 -8.27 -29.83 -0.88
N TYR A 148 -8.80 -28.97 -1.77
CA TYR A 148 -10.23 -28.67 -1.86
C TYR A 148 -10.70 -28.93 -3.30
#